data_AF-D2C4B6-F1
#
_entry.id   AF-D2C4B6-F1
#
_cell.length_a   1.000
_cell.length_b   1.000
_cell.length_c   1.000
_cell.angle_alpha   90.00
_cell.angle_beta   90.00
_cell.angle_gamma   90.00
#
_symmetry.space_group_name_H-M   'P 1'
#
loop_
_entity.id
_entity.type
_entity.pdbx_description
1 polymer ?
#
loop_
_entity_poly.entity_id
_entity_poly.type
_entity_poly.pdbx_seq_one_letter_code
_entity_poly.pdbx_strand_id
1 'polypeptide(L)'
;MKSHQLLKAPFQHGFLFSRPLVMYCFKTCHDSAWKHYIRFLKYRHEKLYEEALSEIDNAIKVCNSIAFRYFLLSEKLTVLGYMGKHEEGIKLYSHLRGRMRNVSPNLRSIFIGNLLNYCSMYLHNAFECLGRIKPEAHHLEKSSYAFILIGKARYMARTGNVKEAMEFYEKALKILQEIPHPSGIIACLNDMAWYKKEKDPEKAKDMAEEALYWNGYFFDTPRFYALDTLFEIQRTTSDPAIVETARLIVIASEGLKDNANDLLKNAQKLCLRLNNSLYKNTKSLQRFLKKNTTSIKHLSEMTGVARNRLIDILNGKTQKIRGETLRKIAKALGKSNILSLPEPLLNELVKLKIEEDFSASLREIKTKILEERQILFLTTYMALLDREFLSRKEKLKKAYTLLEDIESFADFMAKDHRTMEFVVSMVKAHPFIEGRKEAVKKALERMKRRKLERFTLKYIEMKESDRRLLDKFLRNYGRYDGVRFGIRLKGPEVVREFAKKYSLKVQPLFVAFWCEEDGRARRRLERVLKHMVLN
;
A
#
# COMPACT_ATOMS: atom_id res chain seq x y z
N MET A 1 -31.42 -14.53 0.11
CA MET A 1 -30.39 -13.82 -0.67
C MET A 1 -30.01 -14.69 -1.86
N LYS A 2 -30.10 -14.24 -3.12
CA LYS A 2 -29.74 -15.10 -4.25
C LYS A 2 -28.22 -15.35 -4.20
N SER A 3 -27.84 -16.57 -3.89
CA SER A 3 -26.46 -17.03 -3.66
C SER A 3 -25.47 -16.62 -4.76
N HIS A 4 -25.91 -16.49 -6.01
CA HIS A 4 -25.07 -16.02 -7.12
C HIS A 4 -24.58 -14.56 -6.99
N GLN A 5 -25.29 -13.69 -6.25
CA GLN A 5 -24.93 -12.27 -6.11
C GLN A 5 -23.68 -12.11 -5.23
N LEU A 6 -23.41 -13.10 -4.37
CA LEU A 6 -22.23 -13.17 -3.52
C LEU A 6 -20.93 -13.33 -4.29
N LEU A 7 -21.00 -13.98 -5.45
CA LEU A 7 -19.84 -14.26 -6.29
C LEU A 7 -19.42 -13.05 -7.10
N LYS A 8 -20.39 -12.23 -7.53
CA LYS A 8 -20.14 -11.16 -8.49
C LYS A 8 -19.08 -10.18 -8.00
N ALA A 9 -19.16 -9.73 -6.75
CA ALA A 9 -18.22 -8.74 -6.21
C ALA A 9 -16.79 -9.29 -6.06
N PRO A 10 -16.54 -10.43 -5.38
CA PRO A 10 -15.22 -11.05 -5.32
C PRO A 10 -14.57 -11.33 -6.67
N PHE A 11 -15.36 -11.62 -7.72
CA PHE A 11 -14.82 -11.77 -9.07
C PHE A 11 -14.51 -10.42 -9.71
N GLN A 12 -15.45 -9.47 -9.70
CA GLN A 12 -15.25 -8.18 -10.35
C GLN A 12 -14.13 -7.35 -9.72
N HIS A 13 -14.03 -7.33 -8.39
CA HIS A 13 -13.11 -6.45 -7.67
C HIS A 13 -11.98 -7.20 -6.97
N GLY A 14 -11.98 -8.52 -7.03
CA GLY A 14 -11.06 -9.37 -6.27
C GLY A 14 -11.54 -9.62 -4.85
N PHE A 15 -11.07 -10.73 -4.28
CA PHE A 15 -11.47 -11.18 -2.94
C PHE A 15 -11.18 -10.13 -1.85
N LEU A 16 -9.97 -9.56 -1.85
CA LEU A 16 -9.52 -8.64 -0.80
C LEU A 16 -10.37 -7.38 -0.69
N PHE A 17 -10.72 -6.77 -1.83
CA PHE A 17 -11.57 -5.57 -1.85
C PHE A 17 -13.03 -5.91 -1.56
N SER A 18 -13.47 -7.13 -1.89
CA SER A 18 -14.83 -7.60 -1.60
C SER A 18 -14.96 -8.26 -0.23
N ARG A 19 -13.88 -8.33 0.55
CA ARG A 19 -13.81 -9.03 1.84
C ARG A 19 -14.87 -8.59 2.85
N PRO A 20 -15.21 -7.29 2.99
CA PRO A 20 -16.28 -6.87 3.90
C PRO A 20 -17.65 -7.46 3.55
N LEU A 21 -17.94 -7.59 2.25
CA LEU A 21 -19.17 -8.26 1.78
C LEU A 21 -19.14 -9.73 2.18
N VAL A 22 -18.02 -10.42 1.93
CA VAL A 22 -17.86 -11.83 2.30
C VAL A 22 -18.07 -12.03 3.81
N MET A 23 -17.53 -11.13 4.64
CA MET A 23 -17.67 -11.18 6.10
C MET A 23 -19.12 -10.93 6.56
N TYR A 24 -19.81 -9.95 5.95
CA TYR A 24 -21.23 -9.71 6.21
C TYR A 24 -22.07 -10.94 5.86
N CYS A 25 -21.76 -11.56 4.72
CA CYS A 25 -22.48 -12.72 4.23
C CYS A 25 -22.16 -13.98 5.03
N PHE A 26 -20.94 -14.15 5.54
CA PHE A 26 -20.61 -15.22 6.48
C PHE A 26 -21.53 -15.20 7.71
N LYS A 27 -21.87 -14.01 8.21
CA LYS A 27 -22.74 -13.83 9.39
C LYS A 27 -24.23 -13.97 9.09
N THR A 28 -24.64 -13.78 7.84
CA THR A 28 -26.07 -13.71 7.46
C THR A 28 -26.51 -14.85 6.54
N CYS A 29 -25.60 -15.64 6.00
CA CYS A 29 -25.89 -16.78 5.15
C CYS A 29 -26.25 -18.01 6.00
N HIS A 30 -27.37 -18.65 5.68
CA HIS A 30 -27.82 -19.88 6.35
C HIS A 30 -27.51 -21.16 5.55
N ASP A 31 -27.15 -21.05 4.27
CA ASP A 31 -26.82 -22.18 3.40
C ASP A 31 -25.45 -22.81 3.75
N SER A 32 -25.43 -24.14 3.92
CA SER A 32 -24.25 -24.88 4.38
C SER A 32 -23.11 -24.86 3.36
N ALA A 33 -23.39 -25.09 2.07
CA ALA A 33 -22.36 -25.12 1.03
C ALA A 33 -21.68 -23.74 0.89
N TRP A 34 -22.47 -22.68 0.99
CA TRP A 34 -21.95 -21.31 0.98
C TRP A 34 -21.12 -20.97 2.20
N LYS A 35 -21.49 -21.44 3.39
CA LYS A 35 -20.68 -21.27 4.60
C LYS A 35 -19.30 -21.89 4.44
N HIS A 36 -19.23 -23.12 3.94
CA HIS A 36 -17.97 -23.80 3.65
C HIS A 36 -17.16 -23.04 2.60
N TYR A 37 -17.79 -22.63 1.49
CA TYR A 37 -17.11 -21.86 0.45
C TYR A 37 -16.56 -20.51 0.94
N ILE A 38 -17.29 -19.80 1.83
CA ILE A 38 -16.80 -18.55 2.42
C ILE A 38 -15.59 -18.79 3.33
N ARG A 39 -15.58 -19.89 4.10
CA ARG A 39 -14.40 -20.28 4.90
C ARG A 39 -13.22 -20.66 4.01
N PHE A 40 -13.47 -21.41 2.94
CA PHE A 40 -12.47 -21.70 1.91
C PHE A 40 -11.81 -20.42 1.40
N LEU A 41 -12.60 -19.41 1.02
CA LEU A 41 -12.07 -18.13 0.52
C LEU A 41 -11.17 -17.44 1.55
N LYS A 42 -11.55 -17.50 2.83
CA LYS A 42 -10.75 -16.97 3.94
C LYS A 42 -9.42 -17.73 4.08
N TYR A 43 -9.46 -19.06 4.24
CA TYR A 43 -8.26 -19.86 4.45
C TYR A 43 -7.30 -19.81 3.25
N ARG A 44 -7.83 -19.87 2.02
CA ARG A 44 -7.03 -19.71 0.81
C ARG A 44 -6.26 -18.39 0.81
N HIS A 45 -6.89 -17.31 1.27
CA HIS A 45 -6.24 -16.02 1.36
C HIS A 45 -5.19 -15.95 2.47
N GLU A 46 -5.44 -16.60 3.61
CA GLU A 46 -4.49 -16.75 4.72
C GLU A 46 -3.34 -17.74 4.38
N LYS A 47 -3.36 -18.33 3.17
CA LYS A 47 -2.42 -19.37 2.70
C LYS A 47 -2.44 -20.64 3.54
N LEU A 48 -3.55 -20.88 4.23
CA LEU A 48 -3.87 -22.10 4.95
C LEU A 48 -4.50 -23.08 3.96
N TYR A 49 -3.67 -23.66 3.10
CA TYR A 49 -4.14 -24.37 1.91
C TYR A 49 -4.76 -25.73 2.24
N GLU A 50 -4.30 -26.42 3.27
CA GLU A 50 -4.88 -27.66 3.78
C GLU A 50 -6.31 -27.42 4.32
N GLU A 51 -6.50 -26.39 5.13
CA GLU A 51 -7.81 -26.01 5.66
C GLU A 51 -8.74 -25.51 4.55
N ALA A 52 -8.20 -24.75 3.59
CA ALA A 52 -8.95 -24.37 2.40
C ALA A 52 -9.42 -25.62 1.62
N LEU A 53 -8.53 -26.58 1.39
CA LEU A 53 -8.85 -27.82 0.68
C LEU A 53 -9.94 -28.63 1.40
N SER A 54 -9.88 -28.71 2.73
CA SER A 54 -10.91 -29.34 3.54
C SER A 54 -12.28 -28.65 3.42
N GLU A 55 -12.30 -27.31 3.52
CA GLU A 55 -13.54 -26.53 3.40
C GLU A 55 -14.16 -26.62 2.00
N ILE A 56 -13.36 -26.59 0.93
CA ILE A 56 -13.91 -26.74 -0.43
C ILE A 56 -14.46 -28.14 -0.67
N ASP A 57 -13.83 -29.19 -0.11
CA ASP A 57 -14.34 -30.56 -0.19
C ASP A 57 -15.65 -30.73 0.58
N ASN A 58 -15.78 -30.11 1.75
CA ASN A 58 -17.04 -30.07 2.49
C ASN A 58 -18.13 -29.30 1.71
N ALA A 59 -17.79 -28.18 1.08
CA ALA A 59 -18.72 -27.45 0.21
C ALA A 59 -19.21 -28.32 -0.96
N ILE A 60 -18.31 -29.07 -1.61
CA ILE A 60 -18.63 -29.99 -2.72
C ILE A 60 -19.56 -31.10 -2.25
N LYS A 61 -19.33 -31.69 -1.07
CA LYS A 61 -20.16 -32.77 -0.51
C LYS A 61 -21.60 -32.32 -0.28
N VAL A 62 -21.80 -31.14 0.31
CA VAL A 62 -23.13 -30.67 0.74
C VAL A 62 -23.85 -29.81 -0.30
N CYS A 63 -23.22 -29.52 -1.46
CA CYS A 63 -23.86 -28.73 -2.50
C CYS A 63 -24.84 -29.55 -3.36
N ASN A 64 -26.03 -28.97 -3.58
CA ASN A 64 -27.09 -29.63 -4.36
C ASN A 64 -27.10 -29.22 -5.84
N SER A 65 -26.40 -28.13 -6.21
CA SER A 65 -26.37 -27.63 -7.60
C SER A 65 -25.18 -28.21 -8.36
N ILE A 66 -25.44 -28.89 -9.48
CA ILE A 66 -24.40 -29.41 -10.39
C ILE A 66 -23.49 -28.27 -10.88
N ALA A 67 -24.07 -27.16 -11.32
CA ALA A 67 -23.30 -26.01 -11.79
C ALA A 67 -22.40 -25.42 -10.68
N PHE A 68 -22.92 -25.33 -9.45
CA PHE A 68 -22.11 -24.87 -8.32
C PHE A 68 -21.01 -25.87 -7.96
N ARG A 69 -21.28 -27.17 -8.05
CA ARG A 69 -20.29 -28.23 -7.82
C ARG A 69 -19.09 -28.11 -8.77
N TYR A 70 -19.32 -27.93 -10.07
CA TYR A 70 -18.24 -27.72 -11.03
C TYR A 70 -17.46 -26.44 -10.77
N PHE A 71 -18.15 -25.38 -10.35
CA PHE A 71 -17.49 -24.15 -9.91
C PHE A 71 -16.58 -24.40 -8.70
N LEU A 72 -17.05 -25.08 -7.65
CA LEU A 72 -16.26 -25.43 -6.48
C LEU A 72 -15.06 -26.32 -6.84
N LEU A 73 -15.23 -27.27 -7.76
CA LEU A 73 -14.12 -28.07 -8.28
C LEU A 73 -13.07 -27.21 -9.02
N SER A 74 -13.48 -26.18 -9.76
CA SER A 74 -12.54 -25.25 -10.38
C SER A 74 -11.77 -24.41 -9.37
N GLU A 75 -12.40 -24.04 -8.24
CA GLU A 75 -11.73 -23.37 -7.13
C GLU A 75 -10.75 -24.32 -6.41
N LYS A 76 -11.15 -25.58 -6.20
CA LYS A 76 -10.27 -26.65 -5.68
C LYS A 76 -9.02 -26.81 -6.54
N LEU A 77 -9.17 -26.80 -7.87
CA LEU A 77 -8.05 -26.87 -8.80
C LEU A 77 -7.01 -25.76 -8.55
N THR A 78 -7.46 -24.53 -8.28
CA THR A 78 -6.53 -23.43 -8.00
C THR A 78 -5.69 -23.68 -6.74
N VAL A 79 -6.29 -24.25 -5.69
CA VAL A 79 -5.58 -24.56 -4.43
C VAL A 79 -4.63 -25.74 -4.59
N LEU A 80 -5.01 -26.78 -5.32
CA LEU A 80 -4.10 -27.88 -5.64
C LEU A 80 -2.82 -27.38 -6.34
N GLY A 81 -2.97 -26.40 -7.24
CA GLY A 81 -1.83 -25.73 -7.86
C GLY A 81 -0.92 -25.02 -6.86
N TYR A 82 -1.49 -24.23 -5.94
CA TYR A 82 -0.71 -23.54 -4.90
C TYR A 82 0.00 -24.49 -3.94
N MET A 83 -0.57 -25.67 -3.68
CA MET A 83 0.04 -26.70 -2.85
C MET A 83 1.11 -27.52 -3.56
N GLY A 84 1.36 -27.29 -4.86
CA GLY A 84 2.28 -28.13 -5.64
C GLY A 84 1.78 -29.56 -5.87
N LYS A 85 0.48 -29.83 -5.66
CA LYS A 85 -0.14 -31.14 -5.91
C LYS A 85 -0.44 -31.32 -7.39
N HIS A 86 0.62 -31.33 -8.19
CA HIS A 86 0.53 -31.25 -9.64
C HIS A 86 -0.25 -32.42 -10.23
N GLU A 87 0.09 -33.67 -9.92
CA GLU A 87 -0.59 -34.85 -10.49
C GLU A 87 -2.12 -34.84 -10.26
N GLU A 88 -2.56 -34.57 -9.03
CA GLU A 88 -3.98 -34.43 -8.70
C GLU A 88 -4.62 -33.28 -9.48
N GLY A 89 -3.93 -32.15 -9.58
CA GLY A 89 -4.40 -31.01 -10.33
C GLY A 89 -4.46 -31.22 -11.84
N ILE A 90 -3.52 -31.96 -12.46
CA ILE A 90 -3.56 -32.31 -13.89
C ILE A 90 -4.78 -33.20 -14.18
N LYS A 91 -5.02 -34.21 -13.32
CA LYS A 91 -6.18 -35.10 -13.42
C LYS A 91 -7.49 -34.30 -13.32
N LEU A 92 -7.59 -33.41 -12.33
CA LEU A 92 -8.77 -32.57 -12.14
C LEU A 92 -8.95 -31.58 -13.29
N TYR A 93 -7.89 -30.93 -13.75
CA TYR A 93 -7.91 -30.03 -14.91
C TYR A 93 -8.47 -30.73 -16.15
N SER A 94 -7.94 -31.92 -16.47
CA SER A 94 -8.38 -32.71 -17.63
C SER A 94 -9.86 -33.08 -17.54
N HIS A 95 -10.32 -33.49 -16.35
CA HIS A 95 -11.72 -33.76 -16.08
C HIS A 95 -12.61 -32.52 -16.29
N LEU A 96 -12.22 -31.38 -15.73
CA LEU A 96 -12.99 -30.14 -15.79
C LEU A 96 -13.05 -29.56 -17.21
N ARG A 97 -11.94 -29.63 -17.95
CA ARG A 97 -11.85 -29.15 -19.33
C ARG A 97 -12.85 -29.84 -20.25
N GLY A 98 -13.04 -31.16 -20.13
CA GLY A 98 -14.01 -31.91 -20.93
C GLY A 98 -15.49 -31.62 -20.61
N ARG A 99 -15.77 -30.88 -19.52
CA ARG A 99 -17.13 -30.74 -18.97
C ARG A 99 -17.61 -29.30 -18.86
N MET A 100 -17.01 -28.36 -19.62
CA MET A 100 -17.39 -26.94 -19.65
C MET A 100 -18.91 -26.70 -19.91
N ARG A 101 -19.55 -27.59 -20.68
CA ARG A 101 -20.99 -27.52 -20.98
C ARG A 101 -21.88 -27.68 -19.73
N ASN A 102 -21.38 -28.36 -18.69
CA ASN A 102 -22.11 -28.62 -17.44
C ASN A 102 -22.10 -27.41 -16.47
N VAL A 103 -21.33 -26.37 -16.78
CA VAL A 103 -21.30 -25.14 -16.00
C VAL A 103 -22.35 -24.19 -16.55
N SER A 104 -23.15 -23.58 -15.67
CA SER A 104 -24.15 -22.60 -16.07
C SER A 104 -23.48 -21.41 -16.77
N PRO A 105 -24.15 -20.75 -17.74
CA PRO A 105 -23.58 -19.61 -18.46
C PRO A 105 -23.01 -18.53 -17.52
N ASN A 106 -23.70 -18.26 -16.41
CA ASN A 106 -23.30 -17.25 -15.41
C ASN A 106 -22.01 -17.58 -14.65
N LEU A 107 -21.63 -18.86 -14.54
CA LEU A 107 -20.42 -19.31 -13.85
C LEU A 107 -19.31 -19.74 -14.82
N ARG A 108 -19.66 -19.91 -16.10
CA ARG A 108 -18.76 -20.46 -17.12
C ARG A 108 -17.55 -19.56 -17.37
N SER A 109 -17.72 -18.24 -17.38
CA SER A 109 -16.62 -17.29 -17.56
C SER A 109 -15.57 -17.38 -16.44
N ILE A 110 -16.04 -17.51 -15.19
CA ILE A 110 -15.19 -17.67 -14.01
C ILE A 110 -14.49 -19.03 -14.04
N PHE A 111 -15.25 -20.09 -14.32
CA PHE A 111 -14.73 -21.45 -14.46
C PHE A 111 -13.60 -21.52 -15.49
N ILE A 112 -13.80 -20.92 -16.68
CA ILE A 112 -12.78 -20.85 -17.73
C ILE A 112 -11.56 -20.06 -17.26
N GLY A 113 -11.78 -18.94 -16.55
CA GLY A 113 -10.69 -18.15 -15.95
C GLY A 113 -9.81 -18.98 -15.02
N ASN A 114 -10.42 -19.79 -14.13
CA ASN A 114 -9.70 -20.68 -13.22
C ASN A 114 -8.89 -21.75 -13.97
N LEU A 115 -9.47 -22.36 -15.00
CA LEU A 115 -8.77 -23.34 -15.84
C LEU A 115 -7.57 -22.72 -16.57
N LEU A 116 -7.76 -21.55 -17.18
CA LEU A 116 -6.69 -20.84 -17.89
C LEU A 116 -5.55 -20.44 -16.94
N ASN A 117 -5.89 -19.93 -15.75
CA ASN A 117 -4.90 -19.57 -14.75
C ASN A 117 -4.08 -20.79 -14.29
N TYR A 118 -4.75 -21.91 -13.97
CA TYR A 118 -4.05 -23.15 -13.60
C TYR A 118 -3.13 -23.64 -14.73
N CYS A 119 -3.64 -23.68 -15.96
CA CYS A 119 -2.88 -24.13 -17.13
C CYS A 119 -1.64 -23.26 -17.37
N SER A 120 -1.81 -21.94 -17.32
CA SER A 120 -0.74 -20.94 -17.46
C SER A 120 0.35 -21.05 -16.39
N MET A 121 -0.01 -21.46 -15.17
CA MET A 121 0.95 -21.50 -14.07
C MET A 121 1.67 -22.84 -13.96
N TYR A 122 1.01 -23.95 -14.31
CA TYR A 122 1.45 -25.29 -13.87
C TYR A 122 1.50 -26.37 -14.95
N LEU A 123 0.93 -26.16 -16.15
CA LEU A 123 0.88 -27.21 -17.19
C LEU A 123 1.73 -26.87 -18.39
N HIS A 124 1.41 -25.77 -19.05
CA HIS A 124 2.00 -25.31 -20.30
C HIS A 124 2.27 -23.81 -20.19
N ASN A 125 2.93 -23.23 -21.21
CA ASN A 125 2.88 -21.78 -21.33
C ASN A 125 1.39 -21.34 -21.46
N ALA A 126 1.05 -20.16 -20.94
CA ALA A 126 -0.31 -19.62 -21.03
C ALA A 126 -0.83 -19.56 -22.47
N PHE A 127 0.04 -19.22 -23.43
CA PHE A 127 -0.28 -19.10 -24.85
C PHE A 127 -0.78 -20.41 -25.50
N GLU A 128 -0.19 -21.56 -25.18
CA GLU A 128 -0.63 -22.87 -25.66
C GLU A 128 -2.01 -23.24 -25.09
N CYS A 129 -2.29 -22.85 -23.85
CA CYS A 129 -3.59 -23.01 -23.21
C CYS A 129 -4.64 -22.07 -23.84
N LEU A 130 -4.25 -20.84 -24.20
CA LEU A 130 -5.11 -19.81 -24.79
C LEU A 130 -5.50 -20.11 -26.25
N GLY A 131 -4.62 -20.75 -27.03
CA GLY A 131 -4.96 -21.19 -28.39
C GLY A 131 -6.03 -22.30 -28.41
N ARG A 132 -6.04 -23.16 -27.37
CA ARG A 132 -7.00 -24.26 -27.21
C ARG A 132 -8.32 -23.82 -26.56
N ILE A 133 -8.33 -22.76 -25.76
CA ILE A 133 -9.52 -22.15 -25.14
C ILE A 133 -9.49 -20.65 -25.48
N LYS A 134 -10.20 -20.24 -26.54
CA LYS A 134 -10.19 -18.86 -27.05
C LYS A 134 -10.95 -17.91 -26.10
N PRO A 135 -10.28 -17.06 -25.30
CA PRO A 135 -10.96 -16.16 -24.35
C PRO A 135 -12.02 -15.27 -25.01
N GLU A 136 -11.73 -14.81 -26.23
CA GLU A 136 -12.57 -13.92 -27.01
C GLU A 136 -13.88 -14.59 -27.46
N ALA A 137 -13.90 -15.93 -27.54
CA ALA A 137 -15.07 -16.71 -27.92
C ALA A 137 -16.02 -17.04 -26.75
N HIS A 138 -15.63 -16.70 -25.52
CA HIS A 138 -16.33 -17.17 -24.31
C HIS A 138 -16.94 -16.07 -23.43
N HIS A 139 -17.01 -14.82 -23.93
CA HIS A 139 -17.55 -13.67 -23.20
C HIS A 139 -17.08 -13.64 -21.74
N LEU A 140 -15.76 -13.71 -21.54
CA LEU A 140 -15.17 -13.78 -20.20
C LEU A 140 -15.54 -12.57 -19.35
N GLU A 141 -15.57 -12.78 -18.05
CA GLU A 141 -15.69 -11.70 -17.09
C GLU A 141 -14.45 -10.78 -17.23
N LYS A 142 -14.67 -9.47 -17.11
CA LYS A 142 -13.66 -8.44 -17.41
C LYS A 142 -12.35 -8.66 -16.62
N SER A 143 -12.44 -9.04 -15.33
CA SER A 143 -11.25 -9.30 -14.51
C SER A 143 -10.49 -10.52 -15.01
N SER A 144 -11.18 -11.62 -15.33
CA SER A 144 -10.56 -12.83 -15.88
C SER A 144 -9.81 -12.53 -17.17
N TYR A 145 -10.43 -11.74 -18.07
CA TYR A 145 -9.79 -11.34 -19.32
C TYR A 145 -8.56 -10.46 -19.08
N ALA A 146 -8.63 -9.51 -18.15
CA ALA A 146 -7.47 -8.68 -17.80
C ALA A 146 -6.31 -9.50 -17.23
N PHE A 147 -6.56 -10.50 -16.38
CA PHE A 147 -5.51 -11.37 -15.87
C PHE A 147 -4.86 -12.24 -16.95
N ILE A 148 -5.63 -12.66 -17.95
CA ILE A 148 -5.09 -13.33 -19.14
C ILE A 148 -4.15 -12.41 -19.92
N LEU A 149 -4.54 -11.15 -20.13
CA LEU A 149 -3.69 -10.15 -20.80
C LEU A 149 -2.39 -9.90 -20.02
N ILE A 150 -2.46 -9.80 -18.69
CA ILE A 150 -1.27 -9.73 -17.82
C ILE A 150 -0.39 -10.97 -18.01
N GLY A 151 -0.97 -12.17 -18.07
CA GLY A 151 -0.24 -13.40 -18.35
C GLY A 151 0.49 -13.36 -19.70
N LYS A 152 -0.20 -12.93 -20.77
CA LYS A 152 0.39 -12.72 -22.10
C LYS A 152 1.56 -11.74 -22.05
N ALA A 153 1.36 -10.60 -21.38
CA ALA A 153 2.36 -9.56 -21.23
C ALA A 153 3.63 -10.08 -20.53
N ARG A 154 3.48 -10.80 -19.41
CA ARG A 154 4.60 -11.40 -18.67
C ARG A 154 5.41 -12.37 -19.53
N TYR A 155 4.73 -13.21 -20.31
CA TYR A 155 5.41 -14.13 -21.22
C TYR A 155 6.21 -13.37 -22.28
N MET A 156 5.58 -12.43 -22.99
CA MET A 156 6.24 -11.60 -24.00
C MET A 156 7.46 -10.86 -23.44
N ALA A 157 7.33 -10.30 -22.22
CA ALA A 157 8.44 -9.61 -21.57
C ALA A 157 9.61 -10.56 -21.24
N ARG A 158 9.32 -11.77 -20.73
CA ARG A 158 10.34 -12.80 -20.43
C ARG A 158 11.03 -13.36 -21.66
N THR A 159 10.34 -13.40 -22.80
CA THR A 159 10.92 -13.80 -24.10
C THR A 159 11.57 -12.63 -24.84
N GLY A 160 11.77 -11.47 -24.18
CA GLY A 160 12.49 -10.31 -24.72
C GLY A 160 11.63 -9.31 -25.51
N ASN A 161 10.37 -9.62 -25.80
CA ASN A 161 9.45 -8.75 -26.54
C ASN A 161 8.71 -7.76 -25.62
N VAL A 162 9.50 -6.85 -25.02
CA VAL A 162 9.00 -5.88 -24.02
C VAL A 162 7.98 -4.90 -24.62
N LYS A 163 8.09 -4.53 -25.90
CA LYS A 163 7.16 -3.58 -26.54
C LYS A 163 5.74 -4.16 -26.59
N GLU A 164 5.59 -5.38 -27.11
CA GLU A 164 4.29 -6.06 -27.18
C GLU A 164 3.75 -6.37 -25.77
N ALA A 165 4.63 -6.66 -24.81
CA ALA A 165 4.24 -6.82 -23.42
C ALA A 165 3.54 -5.57 -22.87
N MET A 166 4.08 -4.37 -23.15
CA MET A 166 3.46 -3.12 -22.68
C MET A 166 2.07 -2.90 -23.27
N GLU A 167 1.86 -3.22 -24.54
CA GLU A 167 0.53 -3.11 -25.17
C GLU A 167 -0.51 -4.01 -24.49
N PHE A 168 -0.11 -5.22 -24.09
CA PHE A 168 -0.99 -6.12 -23.35
C PHE A 168 -1.25 -5.62 -21.92
N TYR A 169 -0.24 -5.11 -21.22
CA TYR A 169 -0.44 -4.52 -19.89
C TYR A 169 -1.35 -3.30 -19.93
N GLU A 170 -1.17 -2.38 -20.89
CA GLU A 170 -2.01 -1.19 -21.04
C GLU A 170 -3.49 -1.56 -21.28
N LYS A 171 -3.73 -2.55 -22.15
CA LYS A 171 -5.08 -3.11 -22.36
C LYS A 171 -5.66 -3.70 -21.07
N ALA A 172 -4.86 -4.45 -20.30
CA ALA A 172 -5.29 -5.03 -19.03
C ALA A 172 -5.60 -3.96 -17.98
N LEU A 173 -4.72 -2.97 -17.83
CA LEU A 173 -4.85 -1.88 -16.87
C LEU A 173 -6.13 -1.08 -17.10
N LYS A 174 -6.44 -0.73 -18.35
CA LYS A 174 -7.69 -0.04 -18.72
C LYS A 174 -8.91 -0.81 -18.24
N ILE A 175 -8.96 -2.12 -18.50
CA ILE A 175 -10.07 -2.98 -18.04
C ILE A 175 -10.14 -2.98 -16.51
N LEU A 176 -9.01 -3.15 -15.82
CA LEU A 176 -8.95 -3.22 -14.35
C LEU A 176 -9.31 -1.91 -13.65
N GLN A 177 -9.10 -0.76 -14.31
CA GLN A 177 -9.55 0.55 -13.84
C GLN A 177 -11.06 0.73 -14.04
N GLU A 178 -11.63 0.26 -15.16
CA GLU A 178 -13.08 0.26 -15.39
C GLU A 178 -13.84 -0.59 -14.37
N ILE A 179 -13.30 -1.76 -14.04
CA ILE A 179 -13.81 -2.64 -12.98
C ILE A 179 -12.83 -2.60 -11.81
N PRO A 180 -12.86 -1.55 -10.96
CA PRO A 180 -11.77 -1.25 -10.02
C PRO A 180 -11.37 -2.49 -9.23
N HIS A 181 -10.29 -3.14 -9.69
CA HIS A 181 -9.80 -4.42 -9.21
C HIS A 181 -8.41 -4.18 -8.62
N PRO A 182 -8.32 -3.81 -7.32
CA PRO A 182 -7.13 -3.22 -6.75
C PRO A 182 -5.86 -4.04 -6.91
N SER A 183 -5.93 -5.34 -6.63
CA SER A 183 -4.76 -6.22 -6.72
C SER A 183 -4.25 -6.36 -8.16
N GLY A 184 -5.16 -6.23 -9.14
CA GLY A 184 -4.84 -6.34 -10.55
C GLY A 184 -4.17 -5.06 -11.05
N ILE A 185 -4.73 -3.89 -10.70
CA ILE A 185 -4.14 -2.57 -11.02
C ILE A 185 -2.70 -2.49 -10.51
N ILE A 186 -2.50 -2.77 -9.22
CA ILE A 186 -1.16 -2.68 -8.59
C ILE A 186 -0.19 -3.68 -9.21
N ALA A 187 -0.61 -4.93 -9.45
CA ALA A 187 0.25 -5.93 -10.06
C ALA A 187 0.63 -5.57 -11.50
N CYS A 188 -0.32 -5.07 -12.29
CA CYS A 188 -0.10 -4.65 -13.66
C CYS A 188 0.91 -3.50 -13.73
N LEU A 189 0.70 -2.43 -12.96
CA LEU A 189 1.61 -1.28 -12.88
C LEU A 189 3.00 -1.68 -12.39
N ASN A 190 3.07 -2.53 -11.36
CA ASN A 190 4.33 -3.04 -10.83
C ASN A 190 5.11 -3.84 -11.87
N ASP A 191 4.44 -4.73 -12.61
CA ASP A 191 5.10 -5.51 -13.65
C ASP A 191 5.60 -4.62 -14.80
N MET A 192 4.78 -3.65 -15.23
CA MET A 192 5.18 -2.67 -16.24
C MET A 192 6.45 -1.92 -15.81
N ALA A 193 6.48 -1.43 -14.56
CA ALA A 193 7.65 -0.79 -13.98
C ALA A 193 8.87 -1.71 -13.97
N TRP A 194 8.70 -2.95 -13.50
CA TRP A 194 9.78 -3.93 -13.41
C TRP A 194 10.43 -4.24 -14.75
N TYR A 195 9.64 -4.42 -15.81
CA TYR A 195 10.15 -4.72 -17.15
C TYR A 195 10.69 -3.49 -17.89
N LYS A 196 10.36 -2.27 -17.45
CA LYS A 196 10.88 -1.02 -18.03
C LYS A 196 12.11 -0.46 -17.31
N LYS A 197 12.37 -0.82 -16.05
CA LYS A 197 13.38 -0.15 -15.20
C LYS A 197 14.76 0.01 -15.82
N GLU A 198 15.23 -0.95 -16.60
CA GLU A 198 16.56 -0.89 -17.25
C GLU A 198 16.56 -0.04 -18.52
N LYS A 199 15.43 0.04 -19.24
CA LYS A 199 15.31 0.74 -20.53
C LYS A 199 14.86 2.19 -20.39
N ASP A 200 13.97 2.45 -19.43
CA ASP A 200 13.34 3.75 -19.19
C ASP A 200 13.04 3.88 -17.68
N PRO A 201 14.08 4.16 -16.86
CA PRO A 201 13.95 4.17 -15.41
C PRO A 201 12.99 5.25 -14.89
N GLU A 202 12.90 6.40 -15.57
CA GLU A 202 11.96 7.47 -15.18
C GLU A 202 10.51 7.03 -15.37
N LYS A 203 10.15 6.49 -16.55
CA LYS A 203 8.78 5.97 -16.73
C LYS A 203 8.50 4.77 -15.82
N ALA A 204 9.50 3.93 -15.57
CA ALA A 204 9.36 2.82 -14.63
C ALA A 204 9.08 3.32 -13.20
N LYS A 205 9.75 4.40 -12.80
CA LYS A 205 9.52 5.05 -11.51
C LYS A 205 8.09 5.58 -11.43
N ASP A 206 7.61 6.33 -12.43
CA ASP A 206 6.22 6.83 -12.47
C ASP A 206 5.20 5.70 -12.29
N MET A 207 5.40 4.58 -12.99
CA MET A 207 4.54 3.39 -12.88
C MET A 207 4.60 2.75 -11.49
N ALA A 208 5.79 2.67 -10.88
CA ALA A 208 5.97 2.13 -9.54
C ALA A 208 5.36 3.04 -8.45
N GLU A 209 5.49 4.35 -8.61
CA GLU A 209 4.85 5.34 -7.75
C GLU A 209 3.32 5.25 -7.86
N GLU A 210 2.78 5.13 -9.07
CA GLU A 210 1.34 4.92 -9.28
C GLU A 210 0.86 3.59 -8.66
N ALA A 211 1.64 2.52 -8.81
CA ALA A 211 1.33 1.23 -8.17
C ALA A 211 1.24 1.38 -6.65
N LEU A 212 2.16 2.12 -6.04
CA LEU A 212 2.17 2.39 -4.60
C LEU A 212 1.07 3.35 -4.17
N TYR A 213 0.69 4.33 -4.99
CA TYR A 213 -0.48 5.17 -4.77
C TYR A 213 -1.74 4.31 -4.65
N TRP A 214 -2.01 3.45 -5.63
CA TRP A 214 -3.17 2.55 -5.57
C TRP A 214 -3.07 1.54 -4.42
N ASN A 215 -1.86 1.12 -4.07
CA ASN A 215 -1.60 0.29 -2.90
C ASN A 215 -2.08 0.95 -1.61
N GLY A 216 -1.68 2.19 -1.39
CA GLY A 216 -2.11 2.99 -0.24
C GLY A 216 -3.60 3.32 -0.23
N TYR A 217 -4.13 3.63 -1.41
CA TYR A 217 -5.55 3.91 -1.57
C TYR A 217 -6.38 2.69 -1.17
N PHE A 218 -6.09 1.51 -1.71
CA PHE A 218 -6.92 0.32 -1.50
C PHE A 218 -6.60 -0.52 -0.25
N PHE A 219 -5.37 -0.44 0.28
CA PHE A 219 -4.89 -1.31 1.36
C PHE A 219 -4.32 -0.53 2.54
N ASP A 220 -4.57 -1.02 3.76
CA ASP A 220 -3.98 -0.42 4.97
C ASP A 220 -2.54 -0.87 5.23
N THR A 221 -2.13 -1.99 4.65
CA THR A 221 -0.75 -2.49 4.77
C THR A 221 -0.11 -2.42 3.40
N PRO A 222 1.12 -1.87 3.28
CA PRO A 222 1.84 -1.87 2.03
C PRO A 222 2.05 -3.29 1.51
N ARG A 223 1.89 -3.49 0.20
CA ARG A 223 2.35 -4.73 -0.44
C ARG A 223 3.83 -4.62 -0.77
N PHE A 224 4.63 -5.49 -0.16
CA PHE A 224 6.09 -5.45 -0.26
C PHE A 224 6.64 -5.52 -1.68
N TYR A 225 6.03 -6.28 -2.59
CA TYR A 225 6.51 -6.35 -3.97
C TYR A 225 6.47 -4.99 -4.70
N ALA A 226 5.52 -4.11 -4.37
CA ALA A 226 5.44 -2.78 -4.96
C ALA A 226 6.49 -1.83 -4.35
N LEU A 227 6.77 -1.98 -3.06
CA LEU A 227 7.85 -1.26 -2.39
C LEU A 227 9.22 -1.71 -2.91
N ASP A 228 9.40 -3.02 -3.12
CA ASP A 228 10.61 -3.63 -3.66
C ASP A 228 10.95 -3.05 -5.04
N THR A 229 9.98 -3.01 -5.95
CA THR A 229 10.17 -2.45 -7.29
C THR A 229 10.59 -0.97 -7.24
N LEU A 230 9.90 -0.13 -6.47
CA LEU A 230 10.27 1.29 -6.35
C LEU A 230 11.65 1.44 -5.70
N PHE A 231 11.92 0.69 -4.63
CA PHE A 231 13.21 0.70 -3.93
C PHE A 231 14.35 0.34 -4.88
N GLU A 232 14.19 -0.70 -5.69
CA GLU A 232 15.18 -1.13 -6.67
C GLU A 232 15.40 -0.10 -7.78
N ILE A 233 14.34 0.51 -8.30
CA ILE A 233 14.46 1.59 -9.29
C ILE A 233 15.22 2.79 -8.70
N GLN A 234 14.81 3.26 -7.53
CA GLN A 234 15.48 4.37 -6.85
C GLN A 234 16.93 4.03 -6.50
N ARG A 235 17.22 2.76 -6.22
CA ARG A 235 18.58 2.28 -5.94
C ARG A 235 19.48 2.35 -7.16
N THR A 236 19.00 1.92 -8.33
CA THR A 236 19.80 1.95 -9.56
C THR A 236 19.95 3.36 -10.11
N THR A 237 18.95 4.23 -9.94
CA THR A 237 19.02 5.64 -10.35
C THR A 237 19.67 6.56 -9.32
N SER A 238 20.02 6.03 -8.14
CA SER A 238 20.56 6.81 -7.01
C SER A 238 19.62 7.94 -6.56
N ASP A 239 18.31 7.72 -6.66
CA ASP A 239 17.28 8.68 -6.25
C ASP A 239 17.25 8.84 -4.72
N PRO A 240 17.41 10.08 -4.19
CA PRO A 240 17.32 10.35 -2.76
C PRO A 240 16.03 9.90 -2.07
N ALA A 241 14.91 9.79 -2.80
CA ALA A 241 13.63 9.32 -2.27
C ALA A 241 13.69 7.88 -1.73
N ILE A 242 14.73 7.10 -2.08
CA ILE A 242 14.97 5.76 -1.52
C ILE A 242 15.01 5.73 0.01
N VAL A 243 15.45 6.81 0.67
CA VAL A 243 15.50 6.89 2.13
C VAL A 243 14.08 6.87 2.72
N GLU A 244 13.13 7.55 2.08
CA GLU A 244 11.72 7.52 2.50
C GLU A 244 11.11 6.14 2.27
N THR A 245 11.33 5.55 1.10
CA THR A 245 10.89 4.18 0.76
C THR A 245 11.45 3.15 1.74
N ALA A 246 12.74 3.27 2.09
CA ALA A 246 13.41 2.39 3.05
C ALA A 246 12.77 2.44 4.44
N ARG A 247 12.48 3.64 4.95
CA ARG A 247 11.77 3.80 6.23
C ARG A 247 10.39 3.17 6.19
N LEU A 248 9.65 3.36 5.11
CA LEU A 248 8.33 2.76 4.95
C LEU A 248 8.40 1.22 4.94
N ILE A 249 9.40 0.63 4.29
CA ILE A 249 9.65 -0.82 4.31
C ILE A 249 9.91 -1.29 5.75
N VAL A 250 10.76 -0.60 6.51
CA VAL A 250 11.08 -0.99 7.89
C VAL A 250 9.84 -0.92 8.78
N ILE A 251 9.09 0.19 8.73
CA ILE A 251 7.84 0.36 9.50
C ILE A 251 6.82 -0.72 9.12
N ALA A 252 6.66 -1.01 7.83
CA ALA A 252 5.72 -2.03 7.36
C ALA A 252 6.12 -3.46 7.77
N SER A 253 7.40 -3.68 8.07
CA SER A 253 7.95 -4.98 8.45
C SER A 253 7.86 -5.26 9.95
N GLU A 254 7.53 -4.26 10.77
CA GLU A 254 7.41 -4.42 12.22
C GLU A 254 6.37 -5.49 12.59
N GLY A 255 6.80 -6.52 13.33
CA GLY A 255 5.94 -7.62 13.77
C GLY A 255 5.75 -8.76 12.75
N LEU A 256 6.40 -8.71 11.58
CA LEU A 256 6.50 -9.87 10.69
C LEU A 256 7.52 -10.87 11.25
N LYS A 257 7.22 -12.17 11.16
CA LYS A 257 8.10 -13.24 11.64
C LYS A 257 9.31 -13.47 10.73
N ASP A 258 9.21 -13.11 9.45
CA ASP A 258 10.25 -13.30 8.44
C ASP A 258 11.17 -12.07 8.31
N ASN A 259 11.87 -11.74 9.39
CA ASN A 259 12.84 -10.63 9.46
C ASN A 259 14.11 -10.82 8.58
N ALA A 260 14.15 -11.85 7.74
CA ALA A 260 15.33 -12.28 6.99
C ALA A 260 15.31 -11.94 5.48
N ASN A 261 14.39 -11.10 5.01
CA ASN A 261 14.38 -10.67 3.60
C ASN A 261 15.52 -9.67 3.32
N ASP A 262 16.25 -9.85 2.21
CA ASP A 262 17.36 -8.98 1.80
C ASP A 262 16.91 -7.54 1.54
N LEU A 263 15.69 -7.33 1.07
CA LEU A 263 15.08 -5.99 0.95
C LEU A 263 15.08 -5.26 2.30
N LEU A 264 14.64 -5.94 3.37
CA LEU A 264 14.57 -5.35 4.71
C LEU A 264 15.97 -5.01 5.24
N LYS A 265 16.95 -5.90 5.05
CA LYS A 265 18.34 -5.65 5.45
C LYS A 265 18.92 -4.43 4.74
N ASN A 266 18.61 -4.25 3.46
CA ASN A 266 19.08 -3.11 2.69
C ASN A 266 18.36 -1.81 3.09
N ALA A 267 17.05 -1.86 3.33
CA ALA A 267 16.27 -0.74 3.83
C ALA A 267 16.74 -0.28 5.23
N GLN A 268 17.07 -1.21 6.13
CA GLN A 268 17.57 -0.90 7.48
C GLN A 268 18.88 -0.10 7.46
N LYS A 269 19.77 -0.34 6.49
CA LYS A 269 21.01 0.44 6.32
C LYS A 269 20.75 1.91 5.98
N LEU A 270 19.57 2.21 5.44
CA LEU A 270 19.12 3.55 5.08
C LEU A 270 18.17 4.17 6.12
N CYS A 271 17.96 3.51 7.27
CA CYS A 271 17.17 4.06 8.37
C CYS A 271 18.03 4.98 9.25
N LEU A 272 17.86 6.28 9.03
CA LEU A 272 18.71 7.31 9.62
C LEU A 272 18.13 7.86 10.92
N ARG A 273 19.01 8.23 11.85
CA ARG A 273 18.64 8.89 13.12
C ARG A 273 18.71 10.40 12.99
N LEU A 274 17.60 11.01 12.57
CA LEU A 274 17.55 12.44 12.25
C LEU A 274 17.80 13.37 13.47
N ASN A 275 17.61 12.88 14.70
CA ASN A 275 17.89 13.63 15.92
C ASN A 275 19.40 13.71 16.28
N ASN A 276 20.27 12.93 15.64
CA ASN A 276 21.71 12.93 15.93
C ASN A 276 22.40 14.19 15.42
N SER A 277 23.07 14.98 16.25
CA SER A 277 23.89 16.14 15.82
C SER A 277 25.39 15.96 16.07
N LEU A 278 25.80 14.79 16.59
CA LEU A 278 27.17 14.46 16.92
C LEU A 278 27.46 13.01 16.53
N TYR A 279 28.53 12.81 15.75
CA TYR A 279 28.78 11.54 15.08
C TYR A 279 30.17 10.99 15.41
N LYS A 280 30.27 9.66 15.49
CA LYS A 280 31.58 9.00 15.66
C LYS A 280 32.40 9.15 14.38
N ASN A 281 33.67 9.52 14.52
CA ASN A 281 34.62 9.52 13.42
C ASN A 281 35.09 8.09 13.09
N THR A 282 34.38 7.40 12.21
CA THR A 282 34.66 6.00 11.88
C THR A 282 35.77 5.87 10.82
N LYS A 283 36.47 4.72 10.81
CA LYS A 283 37.43 4.38 9.74
C LYS A 283 36.78 4.36 8.35
N SER A 284 35.47 4.06 8.26
CA SER A 284 34.72 4.11 7.00
C SER A 284 34.61 5.55 6.48
N LEU A 285 34.19 6.48 7.34
CA LEU A 285 34.12 7.90 7.02
C LEU A 285 35.49 8.45 6.61
N GLN A 286 36.55 8.14 7.37
CA GLN A 286 37.91 8.59 7.06
C GLN A 286 38.37 8.10 5.68
N ARG A 287 38.17 6.81 5.37
CA ARG A 287 38.52 6.24 4.05
C ARG A 287 37.73 6.90 2.93
N PHE A 288 36.44 7.12 3.14
CA PHE A 288 35.60 7.82 2.17
C PHE A 288 36.12 9.23 1.88
N LEU A 289 36.43 10.00 2.93
CA LEU A 289 36.96 11.36 2.77
C LEU A 289 38.33 11.37 2.07
N LYS A 290 39.23 10.44 2.42
CA LYS A 290 40.54 10.28 1.76
C LYS A 290 40.41 9.92 0.28
N LYS A 291 39.44 9.07 -0.09
CA LYS A 291 39.18 8.68 -1.48
C LYS A 291 38.63 9.84 -2.31
N ASN A 292 37.86 10.73 -1.70
CA ASN A 292 37.21 11.86 -2.38
C ASN A 292 37.97 13.19 -2.23
N THR A 293 39.28 13.13 -1.95
CA THR A 293 40.13 14.32 -1.87
C THR A 293 41.47 14.10 -2.55
N THR A 294 41.90 15.07 -3.36
CA THR A 294 43.23 15.12 -3.96
C THR A 294 44.25 15.79 -3.04
N SER A 295 43.80 16.78 -2.24
CA SER A 295 44.61 17.42 -1.21
C SER A 295 43.74 18.04 -0.10
N ILE A 296 44.31 18.21 1.09
CA ILE A 296 43.65 18.89 2.23
C ILE A 296 43.23 20.32 1.86
N LYS A 297 44.07 21.03 1.10
CA LYS A 297 43.77 22.39 0.63
C LYS A 297 42.49 22.39 -0.20
N HIS A 298 42.42 21.51 -1.20
CA HIS A 298 41.25 21.36 -2.06
C HIS A 298 39.98 20.99 -1.28
N LEU A 299 40.06 20.04 -0.35
CA LEU A 299 38.90 19.66 0.48
C LEU A 299 38.43 20.82 1.37
N SER A 300 39.36 21.61 1.91
CA SER A 300 39.05 22.79 2.71
C SER A 300 38.33 23.86 1.90
N GLU A 301 38.81 24.13 0.68
CA GLU A 301 38.20 25.09 -0.26
C GLU A 301 36.80 24.63 -0.69
N MET A 302 36.64 23.35 -1.05
CA MET A 302 35.34 22.80 -1.45
C MET A 302 34.30 22.79 -0.33
N THR A 303 34.71 22.46 0.89
CA THR A 303 33.78 22.24 2.02
C THR A 303 33.60 23.47 2.89
N GLY A 304 34.52 24.46 2.82
CA GLY A 304 34.57 25.57 3.76
C GLY A 304 34.89 25.15 5.21
N VAL A 305 35.51 23.97 5.39
CA VAL A 305 35.98 23.48 6.70
C VAL A 305 37.48 23.76 6.82
N ALA A 306 37.91 24.28 7.97
CA ALA A 306 39.31 24.63 8.21
C ALA A 306 40.27 23.43 8.03
N ARG A 307 41.43 23.66 7.41
CA ARG A 307 42.42 22.62 7.06
C ARG A 307 42.85 21.79 8.27
N ASN A 308 43.16 22.43 9.40
CA ASN A 308 43.53 21.74 10.64
C ASN A 308 42.45 20.78 11.13
N ARG A 309 41.18 21.20 11.14
CA ARG A 309 40.04 20.34 11.52
C ARG A 309 39.89 19.15 10.59
N LEU A 310 40.06 19.35 9.28
CA LEU A 310 40.01 18.25 8.30
C LEU A 310 41.16 17.26 8.52
N ILE A 311 42.36 17.73 8.81
CA ILE A 311 43.52 16.88 9.14
C ILE A 311 43.21 16.02 10.38
N ASP A 312 42.69 16.63 11.45
CA ASP A 312 42.36 15.91 12.68
C ASP A 312 41.24 14.88 12.47
N ILE A 313 40.26 15.17 11.62
CA ILE A 313 39.22 14.21 11.21
C ILE A 313 39.85 13.05 10.42
N LEU A 314 40.65 13.33 9.39
CA LEU A 314 41.22 12.32 8.50
C LEU A 314 42.23 11.40 9.18
N ASN A 315 42.92 11.91 10.20
CA ASN A 315 43.88 11.17 11.01
C ASN A 315 43.26 10.53 12.25
N GLY A 316 41.95 10.69 12.46
CA GLY A 316 41.25 10.08 13.59
C GLY A 316 41.54 10.72 14.96
N LYS A 317 42.22 11.87 15.00
CA LYS A 317 42.43 12.65 16.24
C LYS A 317 41.11 13.15 16.80
N THR A 318 40.19 13.58 15.93
CA THR A 318 38.83 13.96 16.30
C THR A 318 37.97 12.70 16.49
N GLN A 319 37.57 12.37 17.73
CA GLN A 319 36.74 11.19 18.00
C GLN A 319 35.26 11.38 17.62
N LYS A 320 34.73 12.59 17.83
CA LYS A 320 33.34 12.96 17.51
C LYS A 320 33.30 14.22 16.65
N ILE A 321 32.49 14.20 15.60
CA ILE A 321 32.35 15.29 14.63
C ILE A 321 30.97 15.89 14.75
N ARG A 322 30.89 17.23 14.82
CA ARG A 322 29.62 17.96 14.85
C ARG A 322 28.91 17.84 13.49
N GLY A 323 27.59 17.71 13.52
CA GLY A 323 26.72 17.63 12.34
C GLY A 323 26.94 18.79 11.38
N GLU A 324 27.07 20.02 11.87
CA GLU A 324 27.38 21.20 11.04
C GLU A 324 28.63 21.04 10.17
N THR A 325 29.68 20.39 10.69
CA THR A 325 30.90 20.13 9.93
C THR A 325 30.66 19.06 8.86
N LEU A 326 29.98 17.98 9.22
CA LEU A 326 29.62 16.92 8.26
C LEU A 326 28.64 17.41 7.20
N ARG A 327 27.75 18.33 7.54
CA ARG A 327 26.79 18.95 6.63
C ARG A 327 27.49 19.77 5.55
N LYS A 328 28.48 20.57 5.93
CA LYS A 328 29.36 21.28 4.98
C LYS A 328 30.06 20.31 4.02
N ILE A 329 30.60 19.22 4.56
CA ILE A 329 31.25 18.16 3.78
C ILE A 329 30.24 17.46 2.85
N ALA A 330 29.07 17.09 3.36
CA ALA A 330 28.01 16.40 2.63
C ALA A 330 27.46 17.27 1.49
N LYS A 331 27.30 18.58 1.70
CA LYS A 331 26.86 19.50 0.64
C LYS A 331 27.88 19.59 -0.51
N ALA A 332 29.17 19.55 -0.20
CA ALA A 332 30.23 19.61 -1.20
C ALA A 332 30.40 18.28 -1.96
N LEU A 333 30.30 17.15 -1.26
CA LEU A 333 30.56 15.79 -1.81
C LEU A 333 29.30 15.07 -2.29
N GLY A 334 28.13 15.49 -1.83
CA GLY A 334 26.82 14.87 -2.05
C GLY A 334 26.23 15.10 -3.45
N LYS A 335 26.98 15.71 -4.36
CA LYS A 335 26.63 15.75 -5.80
C LYS A 335 26.83 14.40 -6.50
N SER A 336 27.34 13.40 -5.78
CA SER A 336 27.58 12.02 -6.24
C SER A 336 26.46 11.08 -5.78
N ASN A 337 26.55 9.79 -6.15
CA ASN A 337 25.60 8.75 -5.72
C ASN A 337 25.44 8.71 -4.18
N ILE A 338 24.25 9.07 -3.70
CA ILE A 338 23.93 9.17 -2.26
C ILE A 338 24.12 7.84 -1.50
N LEU A 339 24.00 6.70 -2.19
CA LEU A 339 24.16 5.37 -1.59
C LEU A 339 25.62 5.02 -1.30
N SER A 340 26.57 5.78 -1.86
CA SER A 340 28.00 5.64 -1.56
C SER A 340 28.41 6.39 -0.28
N LEU A 341 27.54 7.26 0.24
CA LEU A 341 27.86 8.10 1.39
C LEU A 341 27.85 7.27 2.69
N PRO A 342 28.87 7.42 3.54
CA PRO A 342 28.82 6.95 4.92
C PRO A 342 27.60 7.54 5.65
N GLU A 343 26.98 6.74 6.53
CA GLU A 343 25.78 7.11 7.30
C GLU A 343 25.81 8.54 7.89
N PRO A 344 26.91 9.04 8.52
CA PRO A 344 26.93 10.40 9.06
C PRO A 344 26.75 11.51 8.01
N LEU A 345 27.30 11.32 6.81
CA LEU A 345 27.15 12.28 5.71
C LEU A 345 25.76 12.18 5.08
N LEU A 346 25.26 10.96 4.89
CA LEU A 346 23.92 10.71 4.38
C LEU A 346 22.85 11.32 5.31
N ASN A 347 22.99 11.15 6.64
CA ASN A 347 22.07 11.72 7.62
C ASN A 347 21.98 13.25 7.53
N GLU A 348 23.13 13.94 7.47
CA GLU A 348 23.12 15.41 7.34
C GLU A 348 22.64 15.89 5.97
N LEU A 349 22.88 15.12 4.89
CA LEU A 349 22.34 15.43 3.56
C LEU A 349 20.81 15.30 3.52
N VAL A 350 20.26 14.23 4.12
CA VAL A 350 18.81 14.02 4.20
C VAL A 350 18.14 15.11 5.03
N LYS A 351 18.75 15.54 6.14
CA LYS A 351 18.23 16.67 6.93
C LYS A 351 18.19 17.97 6.13
N LEU A 352 19.26 18.28 5.39
CA LEU A 352 19.28 19.44 4.50
C LEU A 352 18.11 19.39 3.52
N LYS A 353 17.88 18.23 2.90
CA LYS A 353 16.78 18.04 1.96
C LYS A 353 15.40 18.22 2.62
N ILE A 354 15.21 17.67 3.83
CA ILE A 354 14.00 17.86 4.62
C ILE A 354 13.75 19.34 4.92
N GLU A 355 14.79 20.08 5.32
CA GLU A 355 14.69 21.52 5.64
C GLU A 355 14.35 22.37 4.39
N GLU A 356 14.92 22.02 3.24
CA GLU A 356 14.61 22.64 1.94
C GLU A 356 13.16 22.37 1.52
N ASP A 357 12.74 21.11 1.55
CA ASP A 357 11.40 20.68 1.16
C ASP A 357 10.33 21.20 2.15
N PHE A 358 10.67 21.31 3.43
CA PHE A 358 9.83 21.92 4.47
C PHE A 358 9.55 23.38 4.15
N SER A 359 10.60 24.14 3.82
CA SER A 359 10.48 25.56 3.45
C SER A 359 9.63 25.74 2.19
N ALA A 360 9.80 24.87 1.19
CA ALA A 360 8.97 24.87 -0.01
C ALA A 360 7.50 24.53 0.29
N SER A 361 7.26 23.53 1.13
CA SER A 361 5.92 23.08 1.50
C SER A 361 5.17 24.13 2.30
N LEU A 362 5.85 24.84 3.22
CA LEU A 362 5.26 25.97 3.96
C LEU A 362 4.80 27.10 3.04
N ARG A 363 5.58 27.43 2.00
CA ARG A 363 5.17 28.44 1.01
C ARG A 363 3.87 28.04 0.32
N GLU A 364 3.70 26.77 -0.02
CA GLU A 364 2.43 26.29 -0.61
C GLU A 364 1.29 26.29 0.41
N ILE A 365 1.51 25.80 1.63
CA ILE A 365 0.46 25.75 2.67
C ILE A 365 -0.03 27.16 3.04
N LYS A 366 0.86 28.16 2.99
CA LYS A 366 0.53 29.57 3.24
C LYS A 366 -0.49 30.13 2.26
N THR A 367 -0.53 29.66 1.01
CA THR A 367 -1.51 30.14 0.01
C THR A 367 -2.92 29.57 0.19
N LYS A 368 -3.06 28.48 0.97
CA LYS A 368 -4.32 27.80 1.23
C LYS A 368 -5.12 28.49 2.33
N ILE A 369 -6.45 28.39 2.29
CA ILE A 369 -7.32 28.88 3.39
C ILE A 369 -7.26 27.93 4.61
N LEU A 370 -7.69 28.42 5.79
CA LEU A 370 -7.64 27.64 7.03
C LEU A 370 -8.31 26.25 6.91
N GLU A 371 -9.47 26.19 6.26
CA GLU A 371 -10.21 24.93 6.09
C GLU A 371 -9.41 23.90 5.29
N GLU A 372 -8.78 24.32 4.19
CA GLU A 372 -7.91 23.48 3.38
C GLU A 372 -6.68 23.02 4.16
N ARG A 373 -6.05 23.91 4.94
CA ARG A 373 -4.92 23.57 5.81
C ARG A 373 -5.29 22.51 6.85
N GLN A 374 -6.46 22.66 7.47
CA GLN A 374 -6.98 21.72 8.45
C GLN A 374 -7.29 20.34 7.84
N ILE A 375 -7.91 20.31 6.66
CA ILE A 375 -8.14 19.06 5.92
C ILE A 375 -6.82 18.43 5.52
N LEU A 376 -5.86 19.21 5.04
CA LEU A 376 -4.53 18.71 4.65
C LEU A 376 -3.79 18.11 5.85
N PHE A 377 -3.84 18.78 7.00
CA PHE A 377 -3.24 18.29 8.24
C PHE A 377 -3.88 16.97 8.68
N LEU A 378 -5.22 16.90 8.72
CA LEU A 378 -5.94 15.71 9.18
C LEU A 378 -5.76 14.54 8.22
N THR A 379 -5.90 14.75 6.91
CA THR A 379 -5.70 13.70 5.91
C THR A 379 -4.30 13.11 6.01
N THR A 380 -3.28 13.96 6.17
CA THR A 380 -1.87 13.53 6.34
C THR A 380 -1.68 12.77 7.63
N TYR A 381 -2.13 13.33 8.76
CA TYR A 381 -2.03 12.67 10.06
C TYR A 381 -2.70 11.29 10.06
N MET A 382 -3.91 11.21 9.50
CA MET A 382 -4.69 9.97 9.39
C MET A 382 -4.12 9.00 8.35
N ALA A 383 -3.25 9.43 7.44
CA ALA A 383 -2.61 8.57 6.44
C ALA A 383 -1.31 7.94 6.92
N LEU A 384 -0.53 8.61 7.77
CA LEU A 384 0.79 8.13 8.19
C LEU A 384 0.76 6.79 8.94
N LEU A 385 1.81 5.97 8.71
CA LEU A 385 2.03 4.72 9.44
C LEU A 385 2.75 4.98 10.78
N ASP A 386 3.82 5.77 10.74
CA ASP A 386 4.50 6.30 11.91
C ASP A 386 4.17 7.78 12.09
N ARG A 387 3.67 8.11 13.29
CA ARG A 387 3.30 9.47 13.71
C ARG A 387 3.45 9.68 15.21
N GLU A 388 4.27 8.87 15.87
CA GLU A 388 4.42 8.92 17.33
C GLU A 388 4.85 10.31 17.82
N PHE A 389 5.66 11.00 17.01
CA PHE A 389 6.19 12.34 17.26
C PHE A 389 5.10 13.42 17.46
N LEU A 390 3.90 13.24 16.88
CA LEU A 390 2.71 14.09 17.06
C LEU A 390 1.55 13.38 17.79
N SER A 391 1.70 12.14 18.23
CA SER A 391 0.60 11.34 18.80
C SER A 391 0.15 11.82 20.19
N ARG A 392 0.95 12.60 20.93
CA ARG A 392 0.50 13.11 22.23
C ARG A 392 -0.61 14.14 22.01
N LYS A 393 -1.73 13.98 22.72
CA LYS A 393 -2.92 14.85 22.65
C LYS A 393 -2.55 16.34 22.64
N GLU A 394 -1.77 16.80 23.61
CA GLU A 394 -1.39 18.22 23.71
C GLU A 394 -0.55 18.71 22.52
N LYS A 395 0.35 17.86 22.00
CA LYS A 395 1.14 18.20 20.81
C LYS A 395 0.27 18.26 19.56
N LEU A 396 -0.62 17.29 19.38
CA LEU A 396 -1.55 17.23 18.25
C LEU A 396 -2.49 18.44 18.25
N LYS A 397 -3.07 18.74 19.41
CA LYS A 397 -3.96 19.90 19.63
C LYS A 397 -3.24 21.20 19.28
N LYS A 398 -2.05 21.39 19.85
CA LYS A 398 -1.24 22.58 19.59
C LYS A 398 -0.91 22.73 18.10
N ALA A 399 -0.41 21.68 17.45
CA ALA A 399 -0.09 21.70 16.02
C ALA A 399 -1.31 22.07 15.16
N TYR A 400 -2.47 21.49 15.47
CA TYR A 400 -3.71 21.75 14.74
C TYR A 400 -4.22 23.18 14.93
N THR A 401 -4.22 23.69 16.17
CA THR A 401 -4.66 25.08 16.45
C THR A 401 -3.75 26.11 15.79
N LEU A 402 -2.44 25.86 15.75
CA LEU A 402 -1.48 26.77 15.12
C LEU A 402 -1.68 26.93 13.61
N LEU A 403 -2.48 26.10 12.92
CA LEU A 403 -2.77 26.28 11.49
C LEU A 403 -3.46 27.62 11.15
N GLU A 404 -4.03 28.28 12.15
CA GLU A 404 -4.57 29.65 12.06
C GLU A 404 -3.47 30.68 11.78
N ASP A 405 -2.29 30.51 12.38
CA ASP A 405 -1.09 31.33 12.17
C ASP A 405 0.07 30.47 11.66
N ILE A 406 0.29 30.51 10.34
CA ILE A 406 1.27 29.67 9.66
C ILE A 406 2.70 29.92 10.15
N GLU A 407 3.04 31.12 10.59
CA GLU A 407 4.39 31.40 11.10
C GLU A 407 4.61 30.68 12.44
N SER A 408 3.66 30.80 13.39
CA SER A 408 3.72 30.04 14.64
C SER A 408 3.66 28.53 14.43
N PHE A 409 2.89 28.06 13.43
CA PHE A 409 2.89 26.64 13.03
C PHE A 409 4.27 26.20 12.50
N ALA A 410 4.88 27.00 11.64
CA ALA A 410 6.21 26.73 11.09
C ALA A 410 7.26 26.61 12.22
N ASP A 411 7.29 27.56 13.15
CA ASP A 411 8.19 27.56 14.30
C ASP A 411 8.00 26.35 15.20
N PHE A 412 6.75 25.91 15.37
CA PHE A 412 6.45 24.71 16.14
C PHE A 412 6.96 23.44 15.45
N MET A 413 6.75 23.33 14.13
CA MET A 413 7.10 22.16 13.33
C MET A 413 8.59 22.10 12.96
N ALA A 414 9.32 23.22 13.01
CA ALA A 414 10.76 23.29 12.74
C ALA A 414 11.64 22.72 13.88
N LYS A 415 11.06 22.27 15.00
CA LYS A 415 11.82 21.79 16.16
C LYS A 415 12.35 20.35 16.03
N ASP A 416 11.79 19.56 15.13
CA ASP A 416 12.16 18.16 14.89
C ASP A 416 12.03 17.86 13.39
N HIS A 417 13.04 17.21 12.80
CA HIS A 417 12.99 16.84 11.37
C HIS A 417 11.79 15.95 11.03
N ARG A 418 11.26 15.16 11.97
CA ARG A 418 10.04 14.35 11.75
C ARG A 418 8.79 15.22 11.66
N THR A 419 8.70 16.31 12.41
CA THR A 419 7.61 17.28 12.25
C THR A 419 7.77 18.09 10.97
N MET A 420 9.00 18.38 10.53
CA MET A 420 9.23 18.96 9.20
C MET A 420 8.75 18.01 8.08
N GLU A 421 9.13 16.72 8.14
CA GLU A 421 8.69 15.70 7.18
C GLU A 421 7.16 15.54 7.16
N PHE A 422 6.49 15.71 8.30
CA PHE A 422 5.02 15.75 8.34
C PHE A 422 4.47 16.91 7.49
N VAL A 423 5.05 18.10 7.58
CA VAL A 423 4.64 19.26 6.77
C VAL A 423 4.98 19.07 5.30
N VAL A 424 6.12 18.43 4.98
CA VAL A 424 6.42 17.99 3.60
C VAL A 424 5.34 17.04 3.10
N SER A 425 4.97 16.05 3.90
CA SER A 425 3.92 15.06 3.60
C SER A 425 2.53 15.68 3.48
N MET A 426 2.28 16.86 4.07
CA MET A 426 1.04 17.59 3.83
C MET A 426 0.90 17.96 2.36
N VAL A 427 1.97 18.43 1.73
CA VAL A 427 1.98 18.81 0.31
C VAL A 427 2.22 17.62 -0.62
N LYS A 428 3.32 16.88 -0.40
CA LYS A 428 3.72 15.74 -1.22
C LYS A 428 4.39 14.68 -0.34
N ALA A 429 3.65 13.63 -0.02
CA ALA A 429 4.13 12.46 0.71
C ALA A 429 4.61 11.37 -0.25
N HIS A 430 5.26 10.33 0.30
CA HIS A 430 5.45 9.07 -0.41
C HIS A 430 4.15 8.60 -1.11
N PRO A 431 4.19 8.03 -2.33
CA PRO A 431 2.99 7.66 -3.09
C PRO A 431 2.00 6.78 -2.32
N PHE A 432 2.51 5.81 -1.55
CA PHE A 432 1.68 5.00 -0.64
C PHE A 432 0.90 5.82 0.40
N ILE A 433 1.50 6.87 0.95
CA ILE A 433 0.83 7.77 1.89
C ILE A 433 -0.18 8.66 1.16
N GLU A 434 0.13 9.13 -0.06
CA GLU A 434 -0.81 9.90 -0.88
C GLU A 434 -2.09 9.13 -1.19
N GLY A 435 -1.99 7.86 -1.57
CA GLY A 435 -3.18 7.03 -1.76
C GLY A 435 -4.06 6.94 -0.50
N ARG A 436 -3.43 6.86 0.68
CA ARG A 436 -4.14 6.83 1.97
C ARG A 436 -4.77 8.18 2.32
N LYS A 437 -4.08 9.29 2.01
CA LYS A 437 -4.61 10.66 2.16
C LYS A 437 -5.89 10.80 1.34
N GLU A 438 -5.86 10.40 0.08
CA GLU A 438 -7.02 10.47 -0.81
C GLU A 438 -8.21 9.63 -0.29
N ALA A 439 -7.93 8.43 0.24
CA ALA A 439 -8.96 7.59 0.82
C ALA A 439 -9.66 8.25 2.03
N VAL A 440 -8.93 8.88 2.97
CA VAL A 440 -9.57 9.54 4.12
C VAL A 440 -10.18 10.90 3.76
N LYS A 441 -9.61 11.60 2.78
CA LYS A 441 -10.05 12.92 2.30
C LYS A 441 -11.52 12.90 1.89
N LYS A 442 -11.97 11.85 1.20
CA LYS A 442 -13.39 11.63 0.85
C LYS A 442 -14.36 11.66 2.04
N ALA A 443 -13.91 11.26 3.23
CA ALA A 443 -14.72 11.35 4.44
C ALA A 443 -14.74 12.78 4.98
N LEU A 444 -13.56 13.40 5.11
CA LEU A 444 -13.39 14.70 5.76
C LEU A 444 -14.01 15.83 4.95
N GLU A 445 -13.81 15.87 3.64
CA GLU A 445 -14.37 16.91 2.75
C GLU A 445 -15.90 16.87 2.67
N ARG A 446 -16.49 15.70 2.96
CA ARG A 446 -17.94 15.56 3.01
C ARG A 446 -18.55 16.18 4.27
N MET A 447 -17.77 16.36 5.32
CA MET A 447 -18.22 16.99 6.56
C MET A 447 -18.30 18.49 6.35
N LYS A 448 -19.47 19.09 6.62
CA LYS A 448 -19.60 20.56 6.65
C LYS A 448 -18.65 21.14 7.71
N ARG A 449 -18.12 22.35 7.52
CA ARG A 449 -17.16 23.03 8.42
C ARG A 449 -17.44 22.83 9.92
N ARG A 450 -18.62 23.25 10.42
CA ARG A 450 -19.03 23.09 11.84
C ARG A 450 -19.07 21.63 12.34
N LYS A 451 -19.27 20.67 11.44
CA LYS A 451 -19.24 19.24 11.77
C LYS A 451 -17.81 18.71 11.79
N LEU A 452 -16.95 19.17 10.88
CA LEU A 452 -15.53 18.85 10.86
C LEU A 452 -14.83 19.39 12.12
N GLU A 453 -15.09 20.64 12.52
CA GLU A 453 -14.54 21.24 13.74
C GLU A 453 -14.90 20.39 14.98
N ARG A 454 -16.18 20.03 15.15
CA ARG A 454 -16.64 19.16 16.24
C ARG A 454 -16.08 17.75 16.15
N PHE A 455 -15.91 17.21 14.94
CA PHE A 455 -15.25 15.92 14.73
C PHE A 455 -13.81 15.99 15.24
N THR A 456 -13.05 17.00 14.82
CA THR A 456 -11.63 17.15 15.13
C THR A 456 -11.38 17.34 16.62
N LEU A 457 -12.20 18.15 17.30
CA LEU A 457 -12.08 18.32 18.74
C LEU A 457 -12.21 16.98 19.47
N LYS A 458 -13.24 16.17 19.17
CA LYS A 458 -13.39 14.84 19.79
C LYS A 458 -12.28 13.88 19.38
N TYR A 459 -11.87 13.92 18.11
CA TYR A 459 -10.78 13.10 17.57
C TYR A 459 -9.46 13.31 18.33
N ILE A 460 -9.08 14.58 18.58
CA ILE A 460 -7.82 14.93 19.25
C ILE A 460 -7.81 14.43 20.71
N GLU A 461 -8.95 14.47 21.39
CA GLU A 461 -9.11 14.03 22.78
C GLU A 461 -8.94 12.50 22.96
N MET A 462 -9.10 11.73 21.88
CA MET A 462 -8.98 10.28 21.92
C MET A 462 -7.53 9.81 22.12
N LYS A 463 -7.37 8.65 22.77
CA LYS A 463 -6.09 7.95 22.80
C LYS A 463 -5.67 7.49 21.41
N GLU A 464 -4.36 7.40 21.19
CA GLU A 464 -3.79 7.08 19.87
C GLU A 464 -4.31 5.78 19.26
N SER A 465 -4.48 4.74 20.08
CA SER A 465 -4.97 3.46 19.59
C SER A 465 -6.44 3.47 19.15
N ASP A 466 -7.26 4.39 19.68
CA ASP A 466 -8.64 4.60 19.19
C ASP A 466 -8.65 5.49 17.94
N ARG A 467 -7.76 6.49 17.87
CA ARG A 467 -7.57 7.29 16.64
C ARG A 467 -7.17 6.40 15.47
N ARG A 468 -6.15 5.55 15.61
CA ARG A 468 -5.72 4.61 14.56
C ARG A 468 -6.87 3.73 14.04
N LEU A 469 -7.74 3.27 14.94
CA LEU A 469 -8.92 2.49 14.57
C LEU A 469 -9.94 3.32 13.77
N LEU A 470 -10.19 4.56 14.20
CA LEU A 470 -11.08 5.49 13.49
C LEU A 470 -10.51 5.92 12.13
N ASP A 471 -9.19 6.12 12.02
CA ASP A 471 -8.55 6.48 10.76
C ASP A 471 -8.71 5.37 9.72
N LYS A 472 -8.50 4.12 10.14
CA LYS A 472 -8.72 2.94 9.31
C LYS A 472 -10.17 2.87 8.85
N PHE A 473 -11.12 3.10 9.76
CA PHE A 473 -12.54 3.14 9.42
C PHE A 473 -12.87 4.22 8.39
N LEU A 474 -12.31 5.43 8.51
CA LEU A 474 -12.56 6.53 7.58
C LEU A 474 -11.82 6.39 6.24
N ARG A 475 -10.63 5.80 6.20
CA ARG A 475 -9.99 5.39 4.93
C ARG A 475 -10.85 4.35 4.22
N ASN A 476 -11.36 3.36 4.95
CA ASN A 476 -12.29 2.38 4.37
C ASN A 476 -13.58 3.04 3.86
N TYR A 477 -14.11 4.04 4.56
CA TYR A 477 -15.25 4.80 4.04
C TYR A 477 -14.97 5.35 2.64
N GLY A 478 -13.85 6.04 2.43
CA GLY A 478 -13.54 6.62 1.13
C GLY A 478 -13.19 5.60 0.05
N ARG A 479 -12.51 4.50 0.43
CA ARG A 479 -12.25 3.35 -0.47
C ARG A 479 -13.52 2.83 -1.13
N TYR A 480 -14.60 2.74 -0.35
CA TYR A 480 -15.87 2.18 -0.78
C TYR A 480 -16.92 3.24 -1.17
N ASP A 481 -16.60 4.54 -1.11
CA ASP A 481 -17.53 5.57 -1.57
C ASP A 481 -17.75 5.46 -3.08
N GLY A 482 -19.01 5.32 -3.49
CA GLY A 482 -19.41 5.08 -4.87
C GLY A 482 -19.42 3.62 -5.31
N VAL A 483 -18.88 2.69 -4.51
CA VAL A 483 -18.84 1.26 -4.86
C VAL A 483 -20.21 0.61 -4.66
N ARG A 484 -20.66 -0.17 -5.64
CA ARG A 484 -21.96 -0.86 -5.63
C ARG A 484 -21.77 -2.37 -5.71
N PHE A 485 -21.83 -3.05 -4.56
CA PHE A 485 -21.76 -4.51 -4.48
C PHE A 485 -23.05 -5.23 -4.92
N GLY A 486 -24.11 -4.50 -5.28
CA GLY A 486 -25.42 -5.09 -5.60
C GLY A 486 -26.20 -5.63 -4.39
N ILE A 487 -25.64 -5.50 -3.19
CA ILE A 487 -26.26 -5.88 -1.91
C ILE A 487 -26.15 -4.69 -0.95
N ARG A 488 -27.22 -4.38 -0.21
CA ARG A 488 -27.20 -3.36 0.86
C ARG A 488 -26.75 -4.01 2.16
N LEU A 489 -25.63 -3.54 2.70
CA LEU A 489 -25.13 -4.02 3.98
C LEU A 489 -25.90 -3.36 5.13
N LYS A 490 -26.03 -4.10 6.23
CA LYS A 490 -26.60 -3.65 7.51
C LYS A 490 -25.51 -3.64 8.57
N GLY A 491 -25.67 -2.83 9.61
CA GLY A 491 -24.76 -2.78 10.75
C GLY A 491 -25.42 -2.10 11.96
N PRO A 492 -24.66 -1.90 13.04
CA PRO A 492 -25.16 -1.31 14.28
C PRO A 492 -25.74 0.10 14.11
N GLU A 493 -26.69 0.49 14.96
CA GLU A 493 -27.36 1.80 14.88
C GLU A 493 -26.38 2.97 15.08
N VAL A 494 -25.37 2.82 15.94
CA VAL A 494 -24.34 3.85 16.15
C VAL A 494 -23.63 4.26 14.86
N VAL A 495 -23.50 3.35 13.87
CA VAL A 495 -22.91 3.69 12.57
C VAL A 495 -23.82 4.65 11.80
N ARG A 496 -25.14 4.49 11.90
CA ARG A 496 -26.13 5.41 11.29
C ARG A 496 -26.14 6.76 12.00
N GLU A 497 -26.09 6.75 13.33
CA GLU A 497 -25.99 7.97 14.13
C GLU A 497 -24.74 8.75 13.77
N PHE A 498 -23.59 8.07 13.65
CA PHE A 498 -22.33 8.66 13.20
C PHE A 498 -22.45 9.27 11.80
N ALA A 499 -23.05 8.51 10.86
CA ALA A 499 -23.32 8.98 9.51
C ALA A 499 -24.15 10.28 9.50
N LYS A 500 -25.24 10.31 10.25
CA LYS A 500 -26.15 11.46 10.39
C LYS A 500 -25.44 12.66 11.02
N LYS A 501 -24.71 12.44 12.11
CA LYS A 501 -23.99 13.48 12.84
C LYS A 501 -22.98 14.19 11.94
N TYR A 502 -22.22 13.45 11.15
CA TYR A 502 -21.14 13.98 10.31
C TYR A 502 -21.48 14.13 8.81
N SER A 503 -22.74 13.95 8.39
CA SER A 503 -23.19 14.06 6.98
C SER A 503 -22.56 13.04 6.01
N LEU A 504 -22.18 11.87 6.51
CA LEU A 504 -21.58 10.81 5.70
C LEU A 504 -22.63 9.86 5.11
N LYS A 505 -22.29 9.17 4.02
CA LYS A 505 -23.17 8.14 3.45
C LYS A 505 -23.15 6.89 4.33
N VAL A 506 -24.32 6.35 4.65
CA VAL A 506 -24.42 5.18 5.54
C VAL A 506 -23.87 3.89 4.93
N GLN A 507 -24.05 3.66 3.62
CA GLN A 507 -23.64 2.39 3.00
C GLN A 507 -22.12 2.18 2.99
N PRO A 508 -21.28 3.15 2.56
CA PRO A 508 -19.83 3.00 2.68
C PRO A 508 -19.37 2.84 4.13
N LEU A 509 -20.03 3.48 5.11
CA LEU A 509 -19.72 3.28 6.53
C LEU A 509 -20.04 1.86 7.01
N PHE A 510 -21.13 1.25 6.54
CA PHE A 510 -21.38 -0.16 6.84
C PHE A 510 -20.32 -1.06 6.21
N VAL A 511 -19.93 -0.81 4.95
CA VAL A 511 -18.82 -1.58 4.33
C VAL A 511 -17.54 -1.42 5.16
N ALA A 512 -17.19 -0.20 5.56
CA ALA A 512 -16.04 0.08 6.40
C ALA A 512 -16.09 -0.61 7.77
N PHE A 513 -17.28 -0.73 8.36
CA PHE A 513 -17.49 -1.47 9.61
C PHE A 513 -17.22 -2.97 9.44
N TRP A 514 -17.61 -3.54 8.30
CA TRP A 514 -17.37 -4.95 7.98
C TRP A 514 -15.95 -5.26 7.51
N CYS A 515 -15.09 -4.26 7.30
CA CYS A 515 -13.65 -4.46 7.13
C CYS A 515 -12.97 -4.98 8.40
N GLU A 516 -13.55 -4.75 9.58
CA GLU A 516 -13.03 -5.25 10.85
C GLU A 516 -13.54 -6.67 11.13
N GLU A 517 -12.64 -7.65 11.05
CA GLU A 517 -12.99 -9.07 11.21
C GLU A 517 -13.10 -9.51 12.65
N ASP A 518 -12.14 -9.08 13.49
CA ASP A 518 -12.15 -9.40 14.90
C ASP A 518 -13.39 -8.75 15.54
N GLY A 519 -14.25 -9.59 16.13
CA GLY A 519 -15.42 -9.12 16.87
C GLY A 519 -15.05 -8.22 18.05
N ARG A 520 -13.86 -8.38 18.64
CA ARG A 520 -13.33 -7.48 19.68
C ARG A 520 -12.99 -6.11 19.10
N ALA A 521 -12.31 -6.07 17.95
CA ALA A 521 -11.99 -4.83 17.25
C ALA A 521 -13.27 -4.08 16.83
N ARG A 522 -14.28 -4.79 16.31
CA ARG A 522 -15.60 -4.21 15.99
C ARG A 522 -16.30 -3.62 17.21
N ARG A 523 -16.39 -4.36 18.32
CA ARG A 523 -16.98 -3.83 19.56
C ARG A 523 -16.23 -2.61 20.09
N ARG A 524 -14.91 -2.57 19.93
CA ARG A 524 -14.11 -1.39 20.24
C ARG A 524 -14.44 -0.23 19.30
N LEU A 525 -14.55 -0.47 17.99
CA LEU A 525 -14.97 0.54 17.01
C LEU A 525 -16.36 1.10 17.36
N GLU A 526 -17.33 0.26 17.74
CA GLU A 526 -18.64 0.74 18.18
C GLU A 526 -18.54 1.70 19.39
N ARG A 527 -17.70 1.38 20.39
CA ARG A 527 -17.46 2.29 21.53
C ARG A 527 -16.84 3.61 21.10
N VAL A 528 -15.88 3.56 20.16
CA VAL A 528 -15.27 4.77 19.57
C VAL A 528 -16.32 5.60 18.85
N LEU A 529 -17.15 5.00 18.00
CA LEU A 529 -18.21 5.70 17.30
C LEU A 529 -19.25 6.28 18.27
N LYS A 530 -19.59 5.56 19.35
CA LYS A 530 -20.46 6.06 20.43
C LYS A 530 -19.88 7.34 21.03
N HIS A 531 -18.60 7.34 21.40
CA HIS A 531 -17.93 8.54 21.92
C HIS A 531 -18.02 9.73 20.95
N MET A 532 -17.86 9.49 19.65
CA MET A 532 -17.99 10.55 18.64
C MET A 532 -19.42 11.08 18.52
N VAL A 533 -20.45 10.24 18.73
CA VAL A 533 -21.86 10.66 18.60
C VAL A 533 -22.48 11.25 19.86
N LEU A 534 -21.96 10.92 21.06
CA LEU A 534 -22.36 11.58 22.31
C LEU A 534 -22.22 13.11 22.19
N ASN A 535 -23.09 13.87 22.84
CA ASN A 535 -23.05 15.33 22.77
C ASN A 535 -21.80 15.88 23.45
#